data_AF-A0AAD4WN25-F1
#
_entry.id   AF-A0AAD4WN25-F1
#
_cell.length_a   1.000
_cell.length_b   1.000
_cell.length_c   1.000
_cell.angle_alpha   90.00
_cell.angle_beta   90.00
_cell.angle_gamma   90.00
#
_symmetry.space_group_name_H-M   'P 1'
#
loop_
_entity.id
_entity.type
_entity.pdbx_description
1 polymer ?
#
loop_
_entity_poly.entity_id
_entity_poly.type
_entity_poly.pdbx_seq_one_letter_code
_entity_poly.pdbx_strand_id
1 'polypeptide(L)'
;MTAKVKAAVNAAYAGIPVVITSGYAPGNLSKVLEGQRVGTLFHQDAHLWSPVKEVDARGMAVAARESSRRLQAMTSEERKRVLLDVADALEANVRLINVENEADVSAAQEAGYEKSLISRLALKPGKIKSLANSIRVLANMEDPIGHVLKRTQLAEGLVLEKTSSPLGVLLIVFESRPEALVQIASLAIRSGNGLLLKGGKEAKRSNAILHKIITGAIPDSVGGKLIGLVTSREEIPDLLKHDDVIDLVIPRGSNKLVSQVKNLTKIPVLGHADGICHVYIDKSANMDMAKRIAVDAKVDYPAACNAMETLLVHKDLKDTTEFNDLVVDLRAEGVILYGGPRASSLLNIPQAHSFHHEYSSMACTVEFVDDVHAAIDHIHEHGSAHTDCIIAEDLEVVDAFLGQVDSAAVFHNASPRFCDGARFGLGAEVGISTSRIHARGPVGVEGLLTTRWILRGNGQVVDGDKGVIYTHKDLPIEP
;
A
#
# COMPACT_ATOMS: atom_id res chain seq x y z
N MET A 1 8.09 -38.93 -31.44
CA MET A 1 7.55 -37.55 -31.54
C MET A 1 7.11 -37.18 -32.95
N THR A 2 7.86 -37.56 -33.99
CA THR A 2 7.64 -37.18 -35.39
C THR A 2 6.22 -37.45 -35.92
N ALA A 3 5.62 -38.60 -35.59
CA ALA A 3 4.26 -38.92 -36.00
C ALA A 3 3.19 -37.99 -35.36
N LYS A 4 3.38 -37.61 -34.09
CA LYS A 4 2.46 -36.70 -33.37
C LYS A 4 2.53 -35.28 -33.92
N VAL A 5 3.75 -34.81 -34.21
CA VAL A 5 3.98 -33.50 -34.84
C VAL A 5 3.38 -33.48 -36.25
N LYS A 6 3.58 -34.54 -37.03
CA LYS A 6 3.02 -34.63 -38.40
C LYS A 6 1.49 -34.66 -38.40
N ALA A 7 0.88 -35.36 -37.44
CA ALA A 7 -0.58 -35.35 -37.27
C ALA A 7 -1.11 -33.96 -36.88
N ALA A 8 -0.44 -33.29 -35.93
CA ALA A 8 -0.78 -31.93 -35.52
C ALA A 8 -0.67 -30.93 -36.69
N VAL A 9 0.39 -31.03 -37.48
CA VAL A 9 0.60 -30.18 -38.66
C VAL A 9 -0.50 -30.42 -39.70
N ASN A 10 -0.80 -31.69 -40.02
CA ASN A 10 -1.85 -32.01 -40.99
C ASN A 10 -3.24 -31.53 -40.53
N ALA A 11 -3.55 -31.64 -39.23
CA ALA A 11 -4.80 -31.14 -38.68
C ALA A 11 -4.88 -29.60 -38.74
N ALA A 12 -3.81 -28.90 -38.39
CA ALA A 12 -3.76 -27.43 -38.48
C ALA A 12 -3.95 -26.92 -39.92
N TYR A 13 -3.35 -27.59 -40.91
CA TYR A 13 -3.52 -27.30 -42.34
C TYR A 13 -4.87 -27.75 -42.93
N ALA A 14 -5.63 -28.57 -42.21
CA ALA A 14 -6.97 -28.97 -42.59
C ALA A 14 -8.07 -28.08 -41.97
N GLY A 15 -7.69 -26.95 -41.36
CA GLY A 15 -8.62 -26.04 -40.69
C GLY A 15 -9.11 -26.56 -39.33
N ILE A 16 -8.38 -27.46 -38.69
CA ILE A 16 -8.69 -27.94 -37.34
C ILE A 16 -7.78 -27.22 -36.35
N PRO A 17 -8.30 -26.53 -35.32
CA PRO A 17 -7.46 -25.88 -34.31
C PRO A 17 -6.65 -26.92 -33.52
N VAL A 18 -5.34 -26.75 -33.42
CA VAL A 18 -4.45 -27.66 -32.71
C VAL A 18 -3.68 -26.94 -31.61
N VAL A 19 -3.72 -27.45 -30.38
CA VAL A 19 -2.94 -26.94 -29.25
C VAL A 19 -1.82 -27.93 -28.90
N ILE A 20 -0.57 -27.46 -28.92
CA ILE A 20 0.59 -28.22 -28.45
C ILE A 20 0.91 -27.81 -27.01
N THR A 21 0.86 -28.77 -26.09
CA THR A 21 1.08 -28.57 -24.64
C THR A 21 1.88 -29.74 -24.04
N SER A 22 2.36 -29.57 -22.81
CA SER A 22 3.12 -30.59 -22.08
C SER A 22 2.25 -31.80 -21.75
N GLY A 23 2.66 -32.99 -22.21
CA GLY A 23 1.99 -34.25 -21.88
C GLY A 23 2.11 -34.69 -20.41
N TYR A 24 2.95 -34.01 -19.62
CA TYR A 24 3.18 -34.29 -18.20
C TYR A 24 2.30 -33.44 -17.27
N ALA A 25 1.59 -32.45 -17.81
CA ALA A 25 0.73 -31.58 -17.02
C ALA A 25 -0.71 -32.14 -16.97
N PRO A 26 -1.28 -32.35 -15.77
CA PRO A 26 -2.65 -32.85 -15.63
C PRO A 26 -3.68 -31.79 -16.03
N GLY A 27 -4.81 -32.26 -16.56
CA GLY A 27 -6.00 -31.43 -16.81
C GLY A 27 -5.91 -30.49 -18.01
N ASN A 28 -4.90 -30.63 -18.89
CA ASN A 28 -4.72 -29.70 -20.01
C ASN A 28 -5.94 -29.61 -20.93
N LEU A 29 -6.64 -30.72 -21.18
CA LEU A 29 -7.85 -30.70 -22.02
C LEU A 29 -8.94 -29.82 -21.39
N SER A 30 -9.21 -29.98 -20.10
CA SER A 30 -10.17 -29.14 -19.36
C SER A 30 -9.75 -27.67 -19.36
N LYS A 31 -8.46 -27.39 -19.15
CA LYS A 31 -7.92 -26.02 -19.19
C LYS A 31 -8.07 -25.36 -20.56
N VAL A 32 -7.87 -26.09 -21.67
CA VAL A 32 -8.17 -25.57 -23.02
C VAL A 32 -9.65 -25.25 -23.16
N LEU A 33 -10.54 -26.15 -22.72
CA LEU A 33 -11.98 -25.98 -22.82
C LEU A 33 -12.50 -24.82 -21.94
N GLU A 34 -11.80 -24.51 -20.84
CA GLU A 34 -12.04 -23.36 -19.96
C GLU A 34 -11.42 -22.05 -20.48
N GLY A 35 -10.75 -22.06 -21.64
CA GLY A 35 -10.16 -20.87 -22.26
C GLY A 35 -8.78 -20.47 -21.72
N GLN A 36 -8.11 -21.32 -20.93
CA GLN A 36 -6.78 -21.03 -20.39
C GLN A 36 -5.66 -21.22 -21.42
N ARG A 37 -4.59 -20.41 -21.30
CA ARG A 37 -3.39 -20.53 -22.14
C ARG A 37 -2.51 -21.68 -21.66
N VAL A 38 -2.72 -22.88 -22.21
CA VAL A 38 -1.96 -24.09 -21.86
C VAL A 38 -0.91 -24.52 -22.88
N GLY A 39 -0.76 -23.80 -23.99
CA GLY A 39 0.18 -24.19 -25.05
C GLY A 39 0.17 -23.25 -26.24
N THR A 40 0.77 -23.70 -27.34
CA THR A 40 0.80 -22.97 -28.61
C THR A 40 -0.32 -23.46 -29.53
N LEU A 41 -1.15 -22.53 -30.01
CA LEU A 41 -2.25 -22.78 -30.93
C LEU A 41 -1.79 -22.67 -32.39
N PHE A 42 -2.17 -23.64 -33.22
CA PHE A 42 -1.90 -23.69 -34.65
C PHE A 42 -3.21 -23.86 -35.43
N HIS A 43 -3.37 -23.08 -36.48
CA HIS A 43 -4.47 -23.18 -37.44
C HIS A 43 -4.09 -22.49 -38.74
N GLN A 44 -4.55 -22.99 -39.90
CA GLN A 44 -4.26 -22.40 -41.21
C GLN A 44 -4.64 -20.90 -41.28
N ASP A 45 -5.77 -20.54 -40.68
CA ASP A 45 -6.33 -19.17 -40.64
C ASP A 45 -6.02 -18.43 -39.34
N ALA A 46 -5.09 -18.93 -38.50
CA ALA A 46 -4.77 -18.30 -37.22
C ALA A 46 -4.37 -16.81 -37.37
N HIS A 47 -3.80 -16.43 -38.51
CA HIS A 47 -3.44 -15.06 -38.86
C HIS A 47 -4.64 -14.15 -39.16
N LEU A 48 -5.80 -14.73 -39.52
CA LEU A 48 -7.07 -14.03 -39.74
C LEU A 48 -7.89 -13.92 -38.46
N TRP A 49 -7.60 -14.77 -37.48
CA TRP A 49 -8.23 -14.69 -36.17
C TRP A 49 -7.69 -13.47 -35.45
N SER A 50 -8.55 -12.50 -35.21
CA SER A 50 -8.21 -11.45 -34.24
C SER A 50 -7.98 -12.19 -32.92
N PRO A 51 -6.81 -12.01 -32.25
CA PRO A 51 -6.77 -12.38 -30.84
C PRO A 51 -7.99 -11.70 -30.21
N VAL A 52 -8.80 -12.45 -29.46
CA VAL A 52 -9.86 -11.83 -28.67
C VAL A 52 -9.20 -10.62 -28.02
N LYS A 53 -9.69 -9.41 -28.33
CA LYS A 53 -9.22 -8.17 -27.69
C LYS A 53 -9.71 -8.21 -26.24
N GLU A 54 -9.23 -9.18 -25.46
CA GLU A 54 -8.84 -8.89 -24.09
C GLU A 54 -7.92 -7.70 -24.23
N VAL A 55 -8.32 -6.59 -23.61
CA VAL A 55 -7.47 -5.42 -23.52
C VAL A 55 -6.16 -5.94 -22.93
N ASP A 56 -5.09 -5.93 -23.71
CA ASP A 56 -3.78 -6.33 -23.21
C ASP A 56 -3.47 -5.49 -21.96
N ALA A 57 -2.66 -6.04 -21.05
CA ALA A 57 -2.47 -5.40 -19.74
C ALA A 57 -2.01 -3.93 -19.88
N ARG A 58 -1.24 -3.63 -20.93
CA ARG A 58 -0.88 -2.28 -21.35
C ARG A 58 -2.08 -1.42 -21.74
N GLY A 59 -3.01 -1.94 -22.55
CA GLY A 59 -4.22 -1.24 -22.97
C GLY A 59 -5.11 -0.85 -21.79
N MET A 60 -5.12 -1.63 -20.70
CA MET A 60 -5.80 -1.23 -19.46
C MET A 60 -5.11 -0.03 -18.82
N ALA A 61 -3.78 -0.04 -18.74
CA ALA A 61 -2.99 1.08 -18.22
C ALA A 61 -3.21 2.36 -19.04
N VAL A 62 -3.20 2.24 -20.38
CA VAL A 62 -3.43 3.37 -21.28
C VAL A 62 -4.85 3.92 -21.11
N ALA A 63 -5.86 3.04 -21.02
CA ALA A 63 -7.23 3.47 -20.81
C ALA A 63 -7.41 4.18 -19.46
N ALA A 64 -6.79 3.66 -18.39
CA ALA A 64 -6.78 4.31 -17.08
C ALA A 64 -6.10 5.69 -17.14
N ARG A 65 -4.99 5.83 -17.87
CA ARG A 65 -4.31 7.11 -18.10
C ARG A 65 -5.21 8.12 -18.80
N GLU A 66 -5.86 7.74 -19.90
CA GLU A 66 -6.73 8.65 -20.64
C GLU A 66 -7.97 9.06 -19.83
N SER A 67 -8.59 8.13 -19.10
CA SER A 67 -9.69 8.45 -18.19
C SER A 67 -9.25 9.34 -17.03
N SER A 68 -8.03 9.16 -16.50
CA SER A 68 -7.50 10.02 -15.43
C SER A 68 -7.35 11.48 -15.88
N ARG A 69 -6.95 11.73 -17.14
CA ARG A 69 -6.88 13.09 -17.70
C ARG A 69 -8.25 13.75 -17.77
N ARG A 70 -9.29 12.98 -18.08
CA ARG A 70 -10.68 13.49 -18.08
C ARG A 70 -11.17 13.78 -16.67
N LEU A 71 -10.84 12.92 -15.70
CA LEU A 71 -11.10 13.16 -14.28
C LEU A 71 -10.40 14.43 -13.77
N GLN A 72 -9.16 14.67 -14.20
CA GLN A 72 -8.40 15.88 -13.86
C GLN A 72 -8.98 17.15 -14.47
N ALA A 73 -9.66 17.05 -15.62
CA ALA A 73 -10.32 18.18 -16.27
C ALA A 73 -11.63 18.61 -15.60
N MET A 74 -12.19 17.77 -14.72
CA MET A 74 -13.35 18.12 -13.92
C MET A 74 -13.02 19.19 -12.88
N THR A 75 -14.04 19.91 -12.42
CA THR A 75 -13.95 20.79 -11.27
C THR A 75 -13.80 19.99 -9.97
N SER A 76 -13.34 20.64 -8.90
CA SER A 76 -13.30 20.07 -7.55
C SER A 76 -14.65 19.48 -7.12
N GLU A 77 -15.72 20.25 -7.28
CA GLU A 77 -17.07 19.87 -6.87
C GLU A 77 -17.60 18.65 -7.65
N GLU A 78 -17.29 18.56 -8.94
CA GLU A 78 -17.67 17.39 -9.73
C GLU A 78 -16.89 16.14 -9.27
N ARG A 79 -15.57 16.23 -9.02
CA ARG A 79 -14.79 15.10 -8.46
C ARG A 79 -15.29 14.68 -7.09
N LYS A 80 -15.61 15.64 -6.23
CA LYS A 80 -16.25 15.42 -4.93
C LYS A 80 -17.56 14.66 -5.11
N ARG A 81 -18.40 15.08 -6.07
CA ARG A 81 -19.67 14.40 -6.36
C ARG A 81 -19.46 12.94 -6.76
N VAL A 82 -18.46 12.62 -7.58
CA VAL A 82 -18.12 11.22 -7.93
C VAL A 82 -17.87 10.37 -6.67
N LEU A 83 -17.11 10.89 -5.70
CA LEU A 83 -16.86 10.16 -4.44
C LEU A 83 -18.14 9.96 -3.62
N LEU A 84 -19.01 10.97 -3.55
CA LEU A 84 -20.29 10.86 -2.86
C LEU A 84 -21.19 9.82 -3.54
N ASP A 85 -21.25 9.81 -4.86
CA ASP A 85 -22.01 8.83 -5.64
C ASP A 85 -21.48 7.40 -5.42
N VAL A 86 -20.16 7.22 -5.34
CA VAL A 86 -19.55 5.93 -4.98
C VAL A 86 -19.98 5.49 -3.57
N ALA A 87 -19.96 6.40 -2.59
CA ALA A 87 -20.38 6.10 -1.22
C ALA A 87 -21.85 5.66 -1.15
N ASP A 88 -22.74 6.38 -1.84
CA ASP A 88 -24.16 6.07 -1.90
C ASP A 88 -24.42 4.74 -2.64
N ALA A 89 -23.68 4.47 -3.72
CA ALA A 89 -23.78 3.22 -4.49
C ALA A 89 -23.36 1.99 -3.65
N LEU A 90 -22.32 2.12 -2.82
CA LEU A 90 -21.90 1.05 -1.90
C LEU A 90 -22.99 0.74 -0.87
N GLU A 91 -23.60 1.77 -0.27
CA GLU A 91 -24.67 1.59 0.73
C GLU A 91 -25.94 0.99 0.11
N ALA A 92 -26.29 1.40 -1.11
CA ALA A 92 -27.43 0.84 -1.84
C ALA A 92 -27.25 -0.66 -2.18
N ASN A 93 -26.01 -1.14 -2.28
CA ASN A 93 -25.68 -2.50 -2.72
C ASN A 93 -25.14 -3.41 -1.61
N VAL A 94 -25.25 -3.04 -0.32
CA VAL A 94 -24.74 -3.81 0.82
C VAL A 94 -25.12 -5.29 0.77
N ARG A 95 -26.37 -5.60 0.45
CA ARG A 95 -26.84 -7.00 0.37
C ARG A 95 -26.07 -7.81 -0.67
N LEU A 96 -25.88 -7.25 -1.85
CA LEU A 96 -25.19 -7.91 -2.95
C LEU A 96 -23.70 -8.09 -2.66
N ILE A 97 -23.07 -7.07 -2.05
CA ILE A 97 -21.66 -7.14 -1.63
C ILE A 97 -21.47 -8.25 -0.60
N ASN A 98 -22.34 -8.34 0.41
CA ASN A 98 -22.23 -9.36 1.45
C ASN A 98 -22.40 -10.77 0.88
N VAL A 99 -23.35 -11.00 -0.05
CA VAL A 99 -23.55 -12.31 -0.68
C VAL A 99 -22.30 -12.78 -1.42
N GLU A 100 -21.66 -11.92 -2.21
CA GLU A 100 -20.44 -12.30 -2.93
C GLU A 100 -19.24 -12.47 -1.99
N ASN A 101 -19.17 -11.69 -0.90
CA ASN A 101 -18.11 -11.84 0.09
C ASN A 101 -18.27 -13.12 0.92
N GLU A 102 -19.48 -13.47 1.32
CA GLU A 102 -19.78 -14.74 2.00
C GLU A 102 -19.39 -15.92 1.11
N ALA A 103 -19.67 -15.86 -0.20
CA ALA A 103 -19.25 -16.90 -1.14
C ALA A 103 -17.72 -17.05 -1.23
N ASP A 104 -16.96 -15.95 -1.25
CA ASP A 104 -15.49 -15.97 -1.19
C ASP A 104 -14.99 -16.55 0.14
N VAL A 105 -15.60 -16.14 1.27
CA VAL A 105 -15.25 -16.62 2.62
C VAL A 105 -15.50 -18.13 2.75
N SER A 106 -16.65 -18.63 2.30
CA SER A 106 -16.95 -20.06 2.30
C SER A 106 -15.99 -20.84 1.42
N ALA A 107 -15.70 -20.36 0.20
CA ALA A 107 -14.73 -21.01 -0.69
C ALA A 107 -13.31 -21.04 -0.08
N ALA A 108 -12.89 -19.99 0.62
CA ALA A 108 -11.61 -19.95 1.33
C ALA A 108 -11.57 -20.90 2.53
N GLN A 109 -12.68 -21.05 3.26
CA GLN A 109 -12.80 -22.04 4.35
C GLN A 109 -12.70 -23.47 3.82
N GLU A 110 -13.44 -23.80 2.75
CA GLU A 110 -13.41 -25.12 2.10
C GLU A 110 -12.04 -25.45 1.53
N ALA A 111 -11.33 -24.45 0.99
CA ALA A 111 -9.97 -24.60 0.49
C ALA A 111 -8.89 -24.66 1.59
N GLY A 112 -9.27 -24.57 2.88
CA GLY A 112 -8.36 -24.74 4.01
C GLY A 112 -7.43 -23.56 4.27
N TYR A 113 -7.83 -22.33 3.94
CA TYR A 113 -7.03 -21.15 4.23
C TYR A 113 -6.95 -20.90 5.75
N GLU A 114 -5.82 -20.33 6.19
CA GLU A 114 -5.58 -19.95 7.58
C GLU A 114 -6.66 -18.99 8.12
N LYS A 115 -7.02 -19.14 9.39
CA LYS A 115 -8.04 -18.31 10.06
C LYS A 115 -7.74 -16.81 9.98
N SER A 116 -6.47 -16.44 10.08
CA SER A 116 -6.00 -15.04 9.98
C SER A 116 -6.23 -14.44 8.59
N LEU A 117 -6.16 -15.25 7.53
CA LEU A 117 -6.46 -14.83 6.17
C LEU A 117 -7.97 -14.69 5.97
N ILE A 118 -8.76 -15.66 6.43
CA ILE A 118 -10.23 -15.59 6.38
C ILE A 118 -10.74 -14.36 7.14
N SER A 119 -10.16 -14.04 8.30
CA SER A 119 -10.56 -12.85 9.07
C SER A 119 -10.31 -11.53 8.33
N ARG A 120 -9.31 -11.48 7.44
CA ARG A 120 -9.04 -10.29 6.59
C ARG A 120 -9.95 -10.25 5.37
N LEU A 121 -10.32 -11.42 4.84
CA LEU A 121 -11.22 -11.55 3.70
C LEU A 121 -12.67 -11.16 4.03
N ALA A 122 -13.12 -11.47 5.26
CA ALA A 122 -14.51 -11.29 5.67
C ALA A 122 -14.87 -9.81 5.93
N LEU A 123 -15.91 -9.32 5.24
CA LEU A 123 -16.48 -8.00 5.46
C LEU A 123 -17.51 -8.06 6.60
N LYS A 124 -17.09 -7.64 7.79
CA LYS A 124 -17.95 -7.64 8.99
C LYS A 124 -19.18 -6.71 8.83
N PRO A 125 -20.28 -6.97 9.57
CA PRO A 125 -21.44 -6.07 9.60
C PRO A 125 -21.03 -4.62 9.88
N GLY A 126 -21.60 -3.67 9.13
CA GLY A 126 -21.29 -2.25 9.25
C GLY A 126 -20.00 -1.81 8.53
N LYS A 127 -19.16 -2.73 8.03
CA LYS A 127 -17.92 -2.38 7.32
C LYS A 127 -18.16 -1.51 6.09
N ILE A 128 -19.16 -1.84 5.27
CA ILE A 128 -19.52 -1.04 4.08
C ILE A 128 -19.95 0.38 4.44
N LYS A 129 -20.76 0.54 5.49
CA LYS A 129 -21.16 1.86 6.00
C LYS A 129 -19.95 2.67 6.49
N SER A 130 -19.01 2.02 7.18
CA SER A 130 -17.76 2.66 7.62
C SER A 130 -16.89 3.08 6.43
N LEU A 131 -16.81 2.26 5.38
CA LEU A 131 -16.11 2.62 4.14
C LEU A 131 -16.78 3.82 3.46
N ALA A 132 -18.10 3.79 3.26
CA ALA A 132 -18.86 4.89 2.67
C ALA A 132 -18.66 6.21 3.44
N ASN A 133 -18.67 6.17 4.77
CA ASN A 133 -18.36 7.34 5.59
C ASN A 133 -16.92 7.83 5.40
N SER A 134 -15.94 6.93 5.29
CA SER A 134 -14.54 7.30 5.03
C SER A 134 -14.39 7.99 3.66
N ILE A 135 -15.14 7.53 2.64
CA ILE A 135 -15.20 8.18 1.33
C ILE A 135 -15.81 9.58 1.43
N ARG A 136 -16.88 9.75 2.22
CA ARG A 136 -17.50 11.06 2.46
C ARG A 136 -16.55 12.03 3.17
N VAL A 137 -15.76 11.55 4.13
CA VAL A 137 -14.69 12.36 4.75
C VAL A 137 -13.70 12.80 3.68
N LEU A 138 -13.18 11.87 2.89
CA LEU A 138 -12.23 12.13 1.81
C LEU A 138 -12.76 13.13 0.76
N ALA A 139 -14.04 13.02 0.40
CA ALA A 139 -14.71 13.89 -0.54
C ALA A 139 -14.84 15.35 -0.02
N ASN A 140 -14.87 15.53 1.29
CA ASN A 140 -14.99 16.85 1.93
C ASN A 140 -13.64 17.46 2.34
N MET A 141 -12.53 16.76 2.13
CA MET A 141 -11.20 17.34 2.28
C MET A 141 -10.95 18.42 1.21
N GLU A 142 -9.95 19.27 1.40
CA GLU A 142 -9.50 20.24 0.40
C GLU A 142 -9.09 19.54 -0.92
N ASP A 143 -9.20 20.24 -2.05
CA ASP A 143 -9.00 19.63 -3.37
C ASP A 143 -7.55 19.49 -3.76
N PRO A 144 -6.95 18.30 -3.66
CA PRO A 144 -5.50 18.12 -3.72
C PRO A 144 -4.86 18.55 -5.04
N ILE A 145 -5.63 18.72 -6.12
CA ILE A 145 -5.12 18.90 -7.48
C ILE A 145 -5.03 20.39 -7.82
N GLY A 146 -3.84 20.82 -8.25
CA GLY A 146 -3.63 22.17 -8.76
C GLY A 146 -3.35 23.23 -7.69
N HIS A 147 -3.19 22.84 -6.43
CA HIS A 147 -2.75 23.75 -5.36
C HIS A 147 -1.41 24.37 -5.71
N VAL A 148 -1.32 25.69 -5.61
CA VAL A 148 -0.09 26.44 -5.82
C VAL A 148 0.76 26.31 -4.55
N LEU A 149 1.92 25.68 -4.66
CA LEU A 149 2.86 25.43 -3.55
C LEU A 149 3.95 26.51 -3.48
N LYS A 150 4.28 27.11 -4.62
CA LYS A 150 5.24 28.22 -4.73
C LYS A 150 4.86 29.10 -5.90
N ARG A 151 4.97 30.42 -5.72
CA ARG A 151 4.73 31.41 -6.77
C ARG A 151 5.84 32.45 -6.76
N THR A 152 6.51 32.62 -7.88
CA THR A 152 7.67 33.51 -7.99
C THR A 152 7.58 34.31 -9.28
N GLN A 153 7.66 35.63 -9.18
CA GLN A 153 7.94 36.48 -10.33
C GLN A 153 9.43 36.30 -10.67
N LEU A 154 9.71 35.64 -11.80
CA LEU A 154 11.10 35.48 -12.26
C LEU A 154 11.63 36.79 -12.83
N ALA A 155 10.80 37.50 -13.59
CA ALA A 155 11.09 38.81 -14.19
C ALA A 155 9.76 39.55 -14.44
N GLU A 156 9.83 40.79 -14.91
CA GLU A 156 8.62 41.56 -15.25
C GLU A 156 7.75 40.82 -16.28
N GLY A 157 6.48 40.63 -15.96
CA GLY A 157 5.54 39.83 -16.77
C GLY A 157 5.88 38.34 -16.93
N LEU A 158 6.76 37.78 -16.10
CA LEU A 158 7.17 36.37 -16.14
C LEU A 158 6.96 35.71 -14.76
N VAL A 159 5.90 34.92 -14.63
CA VAL A 159 5.48 34.31 -13.36
C VAL A 159 5.59 32.79 -13.42
N LEU A 160 6.32 32.23 -12.46
CA LEU A 160 6.52 30.80 -12.29
C LEU A 160 5.72 30.29 -11.08
N GLU A 161 4.92 29.25 -11.30
CA GLU A 161 4.13 28.57 -10.28
C GLU A 161 4.55 27.10 -10.18
N LYS A 162 4.78 26.62 -8.95
CA LYS A 162 4.88 25.19 -8.65
C LYS A 162 3.53 24.72 -8.15
N THR A 163 2.87 23.78 -8.84
CA THR A 163 1.55 23.27 -8.45
C THR A 163 1.59 21.79 -8.11
N SER A 164 0.71 21.33 -7.22
CA SER A 164 0.43 19.90 -7.07
C SER A 164 -0.18 19.34 -8.36
N SER A 165 0.08 18.06 -8.62
CA SER A 165 -0.41 17.33 -9.80
C SER A 165 -0.55 15.85 -9.44
N PRO A 166 -1.51 15.11 -10.00
CA PRO A 166 -1.55 13.66 -9.85
C PRO A 166 -0.29 12.99 -10.40
N LEU A 167 0.05 11.81 -9.90
CA LEU A 167 1.16 11.01 -10.42
C LEU A 167 0.90 10.52 -11.84
N GLY A 168 -0.32 10.05 -12.14
CA GLY A 168 -0.70 9.47 -13.41
C GLY A 168 -1.48 8.18 -13.22
N VAL A 169 -0.85 7.03 -13.45
CA VAL A 169 -1.45 5.69 -13.30
C VAL A 169 -0.79 4.91 -12.18
N LEU A 170 -1.60 4.40 -11.27
CA LEU A 170 -1.19 3.56 -10.15
C LEU A 170 -1.47 2.09 -10.46
N LEU A 171 -0.54 1.20 -10.14
CA LEU A 171 -0.78 -0.24 -10.08
C LEU A 171 -0.71 -0.71 -8.64
N ILE A 172 -1.83 -1.21 -8.11
CA ILE A 172 -1.92 -1.60 -6.71
C ILE A 172 -2.26 -3.08 -6.61
N VAL A 173 -1.33 -3.83 -6.03
CA VAL A 173 -1.42 -5.29 -5.88
C VAL A 173 -1.63 -5.61 -4.41
N PHE A 174 -2.75 -6.24 -4.06
CA PHE A 174 -3.11 -6.47 -2.66
C PHE A 174 -3.67 -7.87 -2.41
N GLU A 175 -3.50 -8.37 -1.19
CA GLU A 175 -3.91 -9.72 -0.78
C GLU A 175 -4.97 -9.69 0.33
N SER A 176 -5.99 -10.54 0.18
CA SER A 176 -6.98 -10.93 1.20
C SER A 176 -7.69 -9.80 1.95
N ARG A 177 -7.86 -8.63 1.31
CA ARG A 177 -8.49 -7.42 1.90
C ARG A 177 -9.41 -6.72 0.90
N PRO A 178 -10.65 -7.20 0.70
CA PRO A 178 -11.58 -6.56 -0.24
C PRO A 178 -11.93 -5.11 0.14
N GLU A 179 -11.86 -4.74 1.42
CA GLU A 179 -12.04 -3.37 1.89
C GLU A 179 -10.97 -2.40 1.38
N ALA A 180 -9.75 -2.89 1.13
CA ALA A 180 -8.66 -2.08 0.62
C ALA A 180 -8.96 -1.59 -0.81
N LEU A 181 -9.65 -2.39 -1.62
CA LEU A 181 -10.05 -2.01 -2.98
C LEU A 181 -10.83 -0.69 -2.98
N VAL A 182 -11.79 -0.58 -2.05
CA VAL A 182 -12.65 0.61 -1.92
C VAL A 182 -11.82 1.83 -1.52
N GLN A 183 -10.98 1.69 -0.49
CA GLN A 183 -10.12 2.78 -0.01
C GLN A 183 -9.16 3.28 -1.11
N ILE A 184 -8.50 2.35 -1.80
CA ILE A 184 -7.56 2.64 -2.88
C ILE A 184 -8.26 3.35 -4.05
N ALA A 185 -9.43 2.85 -4.46
CA ALA A 185 -10.20 3.46 -5.53
C ALA A 185 -10.60 4.90 -5.19
N SER A 186 -11.07 5.14 -3.96
CA SER A 186 -11.45 6.47 -3.51
C SER A 186 -10.27 7.43 -3.42
N LEU A 187 -9.11 6.95 -2.95
CA LEU A 187 -7.87 7.74 -2.96
C LEU A 187 -7.42 8.08 -4.38
N ALA A 188 -7.47 7.15 -5.32
CA ALA A 188 -7.13 7.38 -6.72
C ALA A 188 -8.07 8.41 -7.38
N ILE A 189 -9.38 8.31 -7.14
CA ILE A 189 -10.36 9.29 -7.64
C ILE A 189 -10.09 10.67 -7.04
N ARG A 190 -9.89 10.77 -5.70
CA ARG A 190 -9.64 12.06 -5.04
C ARG A 190 -8.37 12.73 -5.54
N SER A 191 -7.32 11.95 -5.74
CA SER A 191 -6.01 12.40 -6.21
C SER A 191 -5.90 12.52 -7.74
N GLY A 192 -6.97 12.24 -8.50
CA GLY A 192 -6.98 12.41 -9.96
C GLY A 192 -6.16 11.38 -10.74
N ASN A 193 -5.88 10.23 -10.15
CA ASN A 193 -5.06 9.17 -10.74
C ASN A 193 -5.91 8.11 -11.45
N GLY A 194 -5.36 7.53 -12.52
CA GLY A 194 -5.83 6.28 -13.09
C GLY A 194 -5.36 5.11 -12.24
N LEU A 195 -6.11 4.01 -12.24
CA LEU A 195 -5.86 2.92 -11.30
C LEU A 195 -5.99 1.55 -11.97
N LEU A 196 -4.99 0.71 -11.76
CA LEU A 196 -5.04 -0.73 -11.99
C LEU A 196 -4.99 -1.45 -10.64
N LEU A 197 -5.95 -2.34 -10.42
CA LEU A 197 -6.10 -3.11 -9.19
C LEU A 197 -5.87 -4.58 -9.47
N LYS A 198 -5.03 -5.21 -8.65
CA LYS A 198 -4.90 -6.66 -8.62
C LYS A 198 -5.09 -7.18 -7.20
N GLY A 199 -6.30 -7.66 -6.92
CA GLY A 199 -6.61 -8.34 -5.67
C GLY A 199 -6.19 -9.81 -5.67
N GLY A 200 -6.14 -10.42 -4.47
CA GLY A 200 -5.94 -11.85 -4.29
C GLY A 200 -7.04 -12.71 -4.92
N LYS A 201 -6.70 -13.96 -5.27
CA LYS A 201 -7.63 -14.90 -5.94
C LYS A 201 -8.77 -15.34 -5.02
N GLU A 202 -8.52 -15.34 -3.72
CA GLU A 202 -9.43 -15.65 -2.64
C GLU A 202 -10.55 -14.62 -2.47
N ALA A 203 -10.36 -13.39 -2.97
CA ALA A 203 -11.33 -12.30 -2.89
C ALA A 203 -11.94 -11.98 -4.26
N LYS A 204 -11.93 -12.94 -5.20
CA LYS A 204 -12.27 -12.71 -6.60
C LYS A 204 -13.68 -12.14 -6.76
N ARG A 205 -14.68 -12.71 -6.08
CA ARG A 205 -16.08 -12.30 -6.21
C ARG A 205 -16.31 -10.94 -5.57
N SER A 206 -15.79 -10.75 -4.35
CA SER A 206 -15.81 -9.51 -3.60
C SER A 206 -15.20 -8.36 -4.41
N ASN A 207 -14.02 -8.58 -4.99
CA ASN A 207 -13.34 -7.56 -5.78
C ASN A 207 -14.11 -7.21 -7.06
N ALA A 208 -14.68 -8.21 -7.73
CA ALA A 208 -15.46 -8.00 -8.95
C ALA A 208 -16.73 -7.19 -8.67
N ILE A 209 -17.47 -7.50 -7.60
CA ILE A 209 -18.69 -6.76 -7.28
C ILE A 209 -18.40 -5.33 -6.82
N LEU A 210 -17.38 -5.14 -5.97
CA LEU A 210 -16.97 -3.81 -5.52
C LEU A 210 -16.48 -2.95 -6.68
N HIS A 211 -15.64 -3.52 -7.56
CA HIS A 211 -15.17 -2.85 -8.78
C HIS A 211 -16.33 -2.42 -9.68
N LYS A 212 -17.31 -3.30 -9.90
CA LYS A 212 -18.50 -3.01 -10.71
C LYS A 212 -19.33 -1.86 -10.12
N ILE A 213 -19.55 -1.86 -8.81
CA ILE A 213 -20.33 -0.81 -8.12
C ILE A 213 -19.60 0.54 -8.21
N ILE A 214 -18.30 0.56 -7.91
CA ILE A 214 -17.49 1.77 -7.95
C ILE A 214 -17.41 2.33 -9.37
N THR A 215 -17.11 1.48 -10.37
CA THR A 215 -16.98 1.95 -11.76
C THR A 215 -18.32 2.35 -12.36
N GLY A 216 -19.43 1.75 -11.92
CA GLY A 216 -20.78 2.17 -12.29
C GLY A 216 -21.21 3.52 -11.74
N ALA A 217 -20.55 4.03 -10.69
CA ALA A 217 -20.79 5.37 -10.15
C ALA A 217 -19.91 6.45 -10.81
N ILE A 218 -18.94 6.07 -11.66
CA ILE A 218 -18.10 7.02 -12.39
C ILE A 218 -18.87 7.54 -13.61
N PRO A 219 -18.95 8.86 -13.82
CA PRO A 219 -19.70 9.43 -14.94
C PRO A 219 -19.08 9.07 -16.29
N ASP A 220 -19.93 8.97 -17.32
CA ASP A 220 -19.52 8.63 -18.69
C ASP A 220 -18.49 9.60 -19.28
N SER A 221 -18.49 10.86 -18.84
CA SER A 221 -17.51 11.88 -19.23
C SER A 221 -16.07 11.49 -18.88
N VAL A 222 -15.88 10.74 -17.79
CA VAL A 222 -14.60 10.16 -17.38
C VAL A 222 -14.42 8.76 -18.00
N GLY A 223 -15.48 7.96 -17.93
CA GLY A 223 -15.56 6.60 -18.43
C GLY A 223 -15.13 5.55 -17.40
N GLY A 224 -15.84 4.42 -17.37
CA GLY A 224 -15.63 3.33 -16.41
C GLY A 224 -14.27 2.60 -16.49
N LYS A 225 -13.41 2.98 -17.45
CA LYS A 225 -12.04 2.46 -17.58
C LYS A 225 -11.00 3.20 -16.73
N LEU A 226 -11.41 4.22 -15.97
CA LEU A 226 -10.56 4.89 -14.98
C LEU A 226 -9.91 3.89 -14.00
N ILE A 227 -10.68 2.86 -13.62
CA ILE A 227 -10.25 1.80 -12.72
C ILE A 227 -10.33 0.46 -13.46
N GLY A 228 -9.18 -0.15 -13.71
CA GLY A 228 -9.07 -1.48 -14.29
C GLY A 228 -8.87 -2.56 -13.22
N LEU A 229 -9.67 -3.63 -13.25
CA LEU A 229 -9.47 -4.81 -12.40
C LEU A 229 -8.72 -5.91 -13.16
N VAL A 230 -7.48 -6.15 -12.77
CA VAL A 230 -6.61 -7.21 -13.31
C VAL A 230 -7.06 -8.54 -12.71
N THR A 231 -7.48 -9.48 -13.56
CA THR A 231 -8.09 -10.74 -13.08
C THR A 231 -7.12 -11.92 -13.08
N SER A 232 -6.12 -11.91 -13.96
CA SER A 232 -5.08 -12.95 -14.01
C SER A 232 -3.84 -12.57 -13.20
N ARG A 233 -3.23 -13.56 -12.53
CA ARG A 233 -1.91 -13.38 -11.89
C ARG A 233 -0.78 -13.25 -12.93
N GLU A 234 -0.96 -13.86 -14.09
CA GLU A 234 0.03 -13.91 -15.17
C GLU A 234 0.22 -12.54 -15.83
N GLU A 235 -0.72 -11.61 -15.64
CA GLU A 235 -0.65 -10.24 -16.13
C GLU A 235 0.25 -9.34 -15.28
N ILE A 236 0.54 -9.68 -14.01
CA ILE A 236 1.35 -8.83 -13.12
C ILE A 236 2.77 -8.64 -13.67
N PRO A 237 3.54 -9.70 -14.01
CA PRO A 237 4.88 -9.53 -14.54
C PRO A 237 4.92 -8.74 -15.84
N ASP A 238 3.82 -8.71 -16.60
CA ASP A 238 3.74 -7.94 -17.83
C ASP A 238 3.45 -6.46 -17.55
N LEU A 239 2.50 -6.16 -16.65
CA LEU A 239 2.25 -4.80 -16.16
C LEU A 239 3.50 -4.16 -15.55
N LEU A 240 4.31 -4.94 -14.83
CA LEU A 240 5.54 -4.46 -14.21
C LEU A 240 6.64 -4.04 -15.21
N LYS A 241 6.46 -4.30 -16.51
CA LYS A 241 7.37 -3.85 -17.58
C LYS A 241 6.96 -2.51 -18.21
N HIS A 242 5.81 -1.97 -17.87
CA HIS A 242 5.24 -0.78 -18.52
C HIS A 242 5.51 0.50 -17.74
N ASP A 243 6.79 0.79 -17.49
CA ASP A 243 7.28 2.05 -16.90
C ASP A 243 7.07 3.27 -17.83
N ASP A 244 6.59 3.06 -19.05
CA ASP A 244 6.12 4.11 -19.96
C ASP A 244 4.69 4.62 -19.63
N VAL A 245 3.87 3.79 -18.97
CA VAL A 245 2.44 4.10 -18.71
C VAL A 245 2.05 4.04 -17.23
N ILE A 246 2.72 3.21 -16.43
CA ILE A 246 2.44 3.08 -15.00
C ILE A 246 3.49 3.87 -14.22
N ASP A 247 3.03 4.78 -13.38
CA ASP A 247 3.87 5.79 -12.72
C ASP A 247 4.26 5.37 -11.29
N LEU A 248 3.47 4.50 -10.65
CA LEU A 248 3.75 3.98 -9.30
C LEU A 248 3.15 2.59 -9.10
N VAL A 249 3.90 1.68 -8.47
CA VAL A 249 3.40 0.38 -8.00
C VAL A 249 3.34 0.36 -6.47
N ILE A 250 2.23 -0.12 -5.91
CA ILE A 250 2.05 -0.26 -4.46
C ILE A 250 1.66 -1.71 -4.13
N PRO A 251 2.61 -2.55 -3.69
CA PRO A 251 2.31 -3.88 -3.16
C PRO A 251 1.82 -3.80 -1.70
N ARG A 252 0.64 -4.34 -1.43
CA ARG A 252 0.01 -4.46 -0.10
C ARG A 252 -0.20 -5.93 0.25
N GLY A 253 0.80 -6.53 0.88
CA GLY A 253 0.75 -7.96 1.23
C GLY A 253 2.01 -8.37 1.98
N SER A 254 2.40 -9.63 1.82
CA SER A 254 3.59 -10.18 2.48
C SER A 254 4.91 -9.51 2.03
N ASN A 255 5.93 -9.55 2.88
CA ASN A 255 7.29 -9.06 2.61
C ASN A 255 7.86 -9.70 1.33
N LYS A 256 7.49 -10.96 1.06
CA LYS A 256 7.81 -11.69 -0.17
C LYS A 256 7.19 -11.05 -1.41
N LEU A 257 5.92 -10.66 -1.37
CA LEU A 257 5.26 -9.98 -2.49
C LEU A 257 5.94 -8.64 -2.77
N VAL A 258 6.18 -7.84 -1.73
CA VAL A 258 6.82 -6.53 -1.85
C VAL A 258 8.22 -6.67 -2.47
N SER A 259 9.03 -7.59 -1.95
CA SER A 259 10.38 -7.85 -2.45
C SER A 259 10.39 -8.37 -3.90
N GLN A 260 9.44 -9.24 -4.25
CA GLN A 260 9.28 -9.72 -5.63
C GLN A 260 8.95 -8.58 -6.59
N VAL A 261 8.01 -7.71 -6.23
CA VAL A 261 7.65 -6.55 -7.07
C VAL A 261 8.84 -5.63 -7.24
N LYS A 262 9.55 -5.26 -6.15
CA LYS A 262 10.76 -4.42 -6.19
C LYS A 262 11.83 -4.96 -7.13
N ASN A 263 12.01 -6.27 -7.19
CA ASN A 263 13.05 -6.90 -8.02
C ASN A 263 12.65 -7.05 -9.50
N LEU A 264 11.36 -6.94 -9.84
CA LEU A 264 10.84 -7.23 -11.17
C LEU A 264 10.54 -6.00 -12.02
N THR A 265 10.55 -4.79 -11.45
CA THR A 265 10.09 -3.58 -12.13
C THR A 265 11.10 -2.44 -12.06
N LYS A 266 11.05 -1.57 -13.06
CA LYS A 266 11.68 -0.24 -13.05
C LYS A 266 10.74 0.87 -12.60
N ILE A 267 9.45 0.57 -12.51
CA ILE A 267 8.44 1.51 -12.01
C ILE A 267 8.76 1.78 -10.54
N PRO A 268 8.68 3.04 -10.05
CA PRO A 268 8.81 3.32 -8.63
C PRO A 268 7.87 2.45 -7.80
N VAL A 269 8.40 1.87 -6.71
CA VAL A 269 7.63 1.00 -5.80
C VAL A 269 7.51 1.69 -4.44
N LEU A 270 6.29 1.93 -4.00
CA LEU A 270 5.99 2.48 -2.67
C LEU A 270 5.43 1.39 -1.75
N GLY A 271 5.99 1.30 -0.55
CA GLY A 271 5.58 0.36 0.48
C GLY A 271 6.72 0.09 1.46
N HIS A 272 6.48 -0.77 2.44
CA HIS A 272 7.49 -1.27 3.36
C HIS A 272 7.74 -2.75 3.11
N ALA A 273 8.99 -3.20 3.28
CA ALA A 273 9.32 -4.62 3.18
C ALA A 273 9.09 -5.32 4.51
N ASP A 274 9.48 -4.69 5.63
CA ASP A 274 9.44 -5.29 6.97
C ASP A 274 8.90 -4.28 8.01
N GLY A 275 8.37 -4.79 9.12
CA GLY A 275 7.73 -4.03 10.21
C GLY A 275 8.41 -4.19 11.57
N ILE A 276 9.74 -4.07 11.66
CA ILE A 276 10.50 -4.26 12.91
C ILE A 276 10.50 -2.94 13.69
N CYS A 277 9.52 -2.83 14.60
CA CYS A 277 9.25 -1.65 15.41
C CYS A 277 9.76 -1.82 16.84
N HIS A 278 10.33 -0.76 17.41
CA HIS A 278 10.85 -0.75 18.77
C HIS A 278 10.00 0.07 19.72
N VAL A 279 9.92 -0.37 20.97
CA VAL A 279 9.53 0.47 22.10
C VAL A 279 10.72 0.53 23.04
N TYR A 280 11.21 1.74 23.33
CA TYR A 280 12.27 2.00 24.28
C TYR A 280 11.70 2.57 25.58
N ILE A 281 11.96 1.90 26.70
CA ILE A 281 11.61 2.37 28.05
C ILE A 281 12.86 2.96 28.69
N ASP A 282 12.88 4.28 28.84
CA ASP A 282 13.93 5.01 29.54
C ASP A 282 13.79 4.87 31.07
N LYS A 283 14.89 5.08 31.81
CA LYS A 283 14.87 5.08 33.29
C LYS A 283 13.94 6.13 33.91
N SER A 284 13.61 7.21 33.19
CA SER A 284 12.68 8.25 33.63
C SER A 284 11.21 7.89 33.38
N ALA A 285 10.91 6.76 32.73
CA ALA A 285 9.56 6.40 32.34
C ALA A 285 8.60 6.27 33.53
N ASN A 286 7.38 6.78 33.37
CA ASN A 286 6.25 6.34 34.18
C ASN A 286 5.93 4.88 33.85
N MET A 287 6.24 3.96 34.77
CA MET A 287 6.15 2.52 34.50
C MET A 287 4.72 2.00 34.31
N ASP A 288 3.70 2.62 34.92
CA ASP A 288 2.30 2.23 34.68
C ASP A 288 1.86 2.57 33.25
N MET A 289 2.32 3.71 32.74
CA MET A 289 2.13 4.08 31.35
C MET A 289 2.94 3.18 30.42
N ALA A 290 4.20 2.87 30.77
CA ALA A 290 5.05 1.97 30.02
C ALA A 290 4.40 0.59 29.83
N LYS A 291 3.82 0.04 30.89
CA LYS A 291 3.06 -1.23 30.85
C LYS A 291 1.91 -1.19 29.85
N ARG A 292 1.03 -0.17 29.96
CA ARG A 292 -0.12 -0.02 29.05
C ARG A 292 0.30 0.09 27.59
N ILE A 293 1.32 0.90 27.31
CA ILE A 293 1.80 1.13 25.94
C ILE A 293 2.45 -0.13 25.38
N ALA A 294 3.35 -0.79 26.11
CA ALA A 294 4.06 -1.97 25.63
C ALA A 294 3.12 -3.16 25.37
N VAL A 295 2.10 -3.34 26.23
CA VAL A 295 1.06 -4.37 26.02
C VAL A 295 0.24 -4.04 24.78
N ASP A 296 -0.29 -2.82 24.64
CA ASP A 296 -1.04 -2.41 23.44
C ASP A 296 -0.21 -2.58 22.16
N ALA A 297 1.05 -2.15 22.21
CA ALA A 297 1.98 -2.20 21.09
C ALA A 297 2.17 -3.60 20.52
N LYS A 298 2.07 -4.66 21.35
CA LYS A 298 2.21 -6.05 20.89
C LYS A 298 0.88 -6.77 20.72
N VAL A 299 -0.05 -6.62 21.67
CA VAL A 299 -1.20 -7.51 21.84
C VAL A 299 -2.42 -7.08 21.02
N ASP A 300 -2.61 -5.78 20.76
CA ASP A 300 -3.78 -5.27 20.01
C ASP A 300 -3.95 -5.96 18.65
N TYR A 301 -2.89 -5.98 17.85
CA TYR A 301 -2.88 -6.67 16.56
C TYR A 301 -1.46 -7.15 16.22
N PRO A 302 -1.04 -8.33 16.70
CA PRO A 302 0.35 -8.79 16.61
C PRO A 302 0.87 -9.03 15.19
N ALA A 303 -0.02 -9.18 14.21
CA ALA A 303 0.31 -9.35 12.80
C ALA A 303 0.34 -8.03 12.01
N ALA A 304 0.19 -6.88 12.68
CA ALA A 304 0.34 -5.57 12.06
C ALA A 304 1.82 -5.22 11.88
N CYS A 305 2.14 -4.53 10.77
CA CYS A 305 3.51 -4.09 10.47
C CYS A 305 4.06 -2.99 11.39
N ASN A 306 3.23 -2.44 12.27
CA ASN A 306 3.59 -1.46 13.29
C ASN A 306 3.43 -2.01 14.72
N ALA A 307 3.28 -3.33 14.87
CA ALA A 307 3.33 -3.97 16.18
C ALA A 307 4.76 -3.94 16.71
N MET A 308 4.94 -3.81 18.03
CA MET A 308 6.27 -3.88 18.65
C MET A 308 6.88 -5.25 18.40
N GLU A 309 8.08 -5.30 17.83
CA GLU A 309 8.84 -6.53 17.63
C GLU A 309 10.02 -6.63 18.62
N THR A 310 10.52 -5.49 19.10
CA THR A 310 11.60 -5.42 20.10
C THR A 310 11.27 -4.39 21.20
N LEU A 311 11.39 -4.81 22.46
CA LEU A 311 11.31 -3.97 23.65
C LEU A 311 12.73 -3.68 24.15
N LEU A 312 13.16 -2.42 24.04
CA LEU A 312 14.43 -1.94 24.58
C LEU A 312 14.21 -1.33 25.96
N VAL A 313 15.08 -1.63 26.90
CA VAL A 313 14.91 -1.23 28.31
C VAL A 313 16.21 -0.62 28.82
N HIS A 314 16.13 0.56 29.45
CA HIS A 314 17.29 1.17 30.08
C HIS A 314 17.85 0.24 31.19
N LYS A 315 19.18 0.06 31.22
CA LYS A 315 19.87 -0.86 32.14
C LYS A 315 19.51 -0.69 33.63
N ASP A 316 19.23 0.54 34.04
CA ASP A 316 18.90 0.88 35.44
C ASP A 316 17.53 0.32 35.89
N LEU A 317 16.66 -0.06 34.94
CA LEU A 317 15.36 -0.66 35.25
C LEU A 317 15.42 -2.17 35.48
N LYS A 318 16.56 -2.82 35.20
CA LYS A 318 16.70 -4.27 35.10
C LYS A 318 16.31 -5.05 36.37
N ASP A 319 16.49 -4.43 37.54
CA ASP A 319 16.23 -5.04 38.85
C ASP A 319 14.98 -4.44 39.53
N THR A 320 14.19 -3.63 38.81
CA THR A 320 13.00 -2.97 39.37
C THR A 320 11.81 -3.93 39.42
N THR A 321 10.96 -3.80 40.43
CA THR A 321 9.72 -4.59 40.54
C THR A 321 8.78 -4.29 39.39
N GLU A 322 8.70 -3.01 39.03
CA GLU A 322 7.81 -2.48 38.01
C GLU A 322 8.13 -3.03 36.61
N PHE A 323 9.42 -3.22 36.29
CA PHE A 323 9.82 -3.89 35.05
C PHE A 323 9.53 -5.39 35.08
N ASN A 324 9.77 -6.06 36.21
CA ASN A 324 9.43 -7.48 36.35
C ASN A 324 7.93 -7.73 36.17
N ASP A 325 7.09 -6.84 36.71
CA ASP A 325 5.64 -6.89 36.49
C ASP A 325 5.27 -6.77 35.01
N LEU A 326 5.92 -5.87 34.25
CA LEU A 326 5.70 -5.76 32.80
C LEU A 326 6.01 -7.08 32.07
N VAL A 327 7.12 -7.74 32.43
CA VAL A 327 7.48 -9.04 31.87
C VAL A 327 6.42 -10.10 32.20
N VAL A 328 5.86 -10.06 33.41
CA VAL A 328 4.76 -10.94 33.83
C VAL A 328 3.49 -10.65 33.04
N ASP A 329 3.11 -9.39 32.89
CA ASP A 329 1.92 -8.96 32.16
C ASP A 329 1.96 -9.41 30.70
N LEU A 330 3.08 -9.19 30.00
CA LEU A 330 3.26 -9.66 28.62
C LEU A 330 3.12 -11.18 28.50
N ARG A 331 3.71 -11.94 29.42
CA ARG A 331 3.58 -13.41 29.44
C ARG A 331 2.16 -13.86 29.76
N ALA A 332 1.46 -13.15 30.65
CA ALA A 332 0.07 -13.45 31.00
C ALA A 332 -0.88 -13.26 29.80
N GLU A 333 -0.62 -12.28 28.94
CA GLU A 333 -1.30 -12.11 27.65
C GLU A 333 -0.90 -13.17 26.60
N GLY A 334 0.09 -14.02 26.90
CA GLY A 334 0.55 -15.10 26.03
C GLY A 334 1.68 -14.70 25.07
N VAL A 335 2.37 -13.58 25.33
CA VAL A 335 3.53 -13.16 24.53
C VAL A 335 4.75 -14.01 24.88
N ILE A 336 5.35 -14.63 23.86
CA ILE A 336 6.62 -15.36 23.96
C ILE A 336 7.76 -14.35 23.91
N LEU A 337 8.55 -14.27 24.98
CA LEU A 337 9.68 -13.35 25.07
C LEU A 337 10.98 -14.06 24.68
N TYR A 338 11.70 -13.46 23.73
CA TYR A 338 13.08 -13.80 23.41
C TYR A 338 14.01 -12.72 23.94
N GLY A 339 15.15 -13.09 24.50
CA GLY A 339 16.11 -12.12 25.02
C GLY A 339 17.24 -11.88 24.03
N GLY A 340 17.69 -10.64 23.87
CA GLY A 340 19.07 -10.40 23.44
C GLY A 340 20.07 -10.93 24.48
N PRO A 341 21.40 -10.90 24.22
CA PRO A 341 22.40 -11.48 25.12
C PRO A 341 22.25 -11.07 26.60
N ARG A 342 21.93 -9.80 26.91
CA ARG A 342 21.81 -9.36 28.32
C ARG A 342 20.48 -9.81 28.91
N ALA A 343 19.37 -9.57 28.21
CA ALA A 343 18.04 -9.95 28.68
C ALA A 343 17.83 -11.46 28.80
N SER A 344 18.38 -12.26 27.87
CA SER A 344 18.30 -13.72 27.91
C SER A 344 18.93 -14.27 29.19
N SER A 345 20.12 -13.76 29.54
CA SER A 345 20.84 -14.14 30.75
C SER A 345 20.11 -13.68 32.02
N LEU A 346 19.62 -12.43 32.04
CA LEU A 346 19.01 -11.85 33.24
C LEU A 346 17.61 -12.39 33.54
N LEU A 347 16.77 -12.52 32.50
CA LEU A 347 15.37 -12.95 32.63
C LEU A 347 15.18 -14.46 32.49
N ASN A 348 16.28 -15.19 32.24
CA ASN A 348 16.30 -16.63 31.97
C ASN A 348 15.29 -17.02 30.87
N ILE A 349 15.36 -16.33 29.73
CA ILE A 349 14.51 -16.55 28.54
C ILE A 349 15.34 -17.01 27.35
N PRO A 350 14.74 -17.73 26.37
CA PRO A 350 15.45 -18.13 25.16
C PRO A 350 16.07 -16.94 24.44
N GLN A 351 17.29 -17.12 23.94
CA GLN A 351 17.95 -16.06 23.19
C GLN A 351 17.28 -15.86 21.81
N ALA A 352 17.11 -14.60 21.40
CA ALA A 352 16.66 -14.25 20.06
C ALA A 352 17.73 -14.66 19.03
N HIS A 353 17.30 -15.20 17.89
CA HIS A 353 18.22 -15.59 16.81
C HIS A 353 18.85 -14.37 16.12
N SER A 354 18.10 -13.27 16.04
CA SER A 354 18.50 -12.01 15.39
C SER A 354 17.72 -10.87 16.05
N PHE A 355 18.34 -9.70 16.20
CA PHE A 355 17.61 -8.48 16.54
C PHE A 355 16.78 -7.95 15.37
N HIS A 356 17.20 -8.24 14.14
CA HIS A 356 16.43 -7.95 12.93
C HIS A 356 15.49 -9.12 12.64
N HIS A 357 14.37 -9.18 13.35
CA HIS A 357 13.34 -10.23 13.18
C HIS A 357 11.93 -9.69 13.42
N GLU A 358 11.05 -9.87 12.44
CA GLU A 358 9.63 -9.55 12.54
C GLU A 358 8.85 -10.84 12.88
N TYR A 359 8.32 -10.94 14.10
CA TYR A 359 7.59 -12.13 14.55
C TYR A 359 6.17 -12.19 13.99
N SER A 360 5.52 -11.03 13.76
CA SER A 360 4.14 -10.95 13.27
C SER A 360 3.13 -11.83 14.05
N SER A 361 3.41 -12.05 15.34
CA SER A 361 2.70 -12.97 16.22
C SER A 361 2.84 -12.53 17.69
N MET A 362 2.28 -13.29 18.62
CA MET A 362 2.40 -13.07 20.07
C MET A 362 3.82 -13.41 20.55
N ALA A 363 4.81 -12.72 20.02
CA ALA A 363 6.22 -12.84 20.38
C ALA A 363 6.96 -11.52 20.14
N CYS A 364 7.98 -11.26 20.95
CA CYS A 364 8.89 -10.13 20.76
C CYS A 364 10.27 -10.40 21.39
N THR A 365 11.25 -9.61 20.98
CA THR A 365 12.57 -9.56 21.61
C THR A 365 12.57 -8.55 22.77
N VAL A 366 13.31 -8.83 23.84
CA VAL A 366 13.62 -7.89 24.92
C VAL A 366 15.13 -7.73 24.98
N GLU A 367 15.63 -6.50 25.11
CA GLU A 367 17.05 -6.24 25.34
C GLU A 367 17.29 -5.02 26.23
N PHE A 368 18.36 -5.07 27.04
CA PHE A 368 18.81 -3.95 27.85
C PHE A 368 19.86 -3.11 27.13
N VAL A 369 19.66 -1.79 27.14
CA VAL A 369 20.56 -0.79 26.56
C VAL A 369 21.06 0.16 27.64
N ASP A 370 22.22 0.77 27.40
CA ASP A 370 22.90 1.55 28.45
C ASP A 370 22.31 2.94 28.68
N ASP A 371 21.75 3.54 27.63
CA ASP A 371 21.14 4.86 27.59
C ASP A 371 20.33 5.03 26.29
N VAL A 372 19.81 6.24 26.05
CA VAL A 372 19.03 6.58 24.85
C VAL A 372 19.85 6.52 23.56
N HIS A 373 21.14 6.81 23.59
CA HIS A 373 21.98 6.75 22.38
C HIS A 373 22.20 5.30 21.96
N ALA A 374 22.44 4.41 22.92
CA ALA A 374 22.48 2.97 22.65
C ALA A 374 21.14 2.44 22.12
N ALA A 375 20.01 3.00 22.57
CA ALA A 375 18.69 2.66 22.02
C ALA A 375 18.53 3.13 20.56
N ILE A 376 18.94 4.36 20.25
CA ILE A 376 18.92 4.94 18.90
C ILE A 376 19.80 4.11 17.95
N ASP A 377 21.03 3.79 18.36
CA ASP A 377 21.97 2.99 17.57
C ASP A 377 21.39 1.60 17.27
N HIS A 378 20.77 0.96 18.28
CA HIS A 378 20.09 -0.33 18.10
C HIS A 378 18.94 -0.23 17.08
N ILE A 379 18.11 0.81 17.18
CA ILE A 379 16.99 1.02 16.26
C ILE A 379 17.49 1.25 14.82
N HIS A 380 18.56 2.02 14.64
CA HIS A 380 19.14 2.26 13.32
C HIS A 380 19.77 1.00 12.71
N GLU A 381 20.42 0.17 13.54
CA GLU A 381 21.08 -1.05 13.07
C GLU A 381 20.09 -2.19 12.78
N HIS A 382 19.04 -2.31 13.59
CA HIS A 382 18.18 -3.50 13.58
C HIS A 382 16.71 -3.23 13.21
N GLY A 383 16.26 -1.98 13.23
CA GLY A 383 14.90 -1.62 12.83
C GLY A 383 14.67 -1.64 11.33
N SER A 384 13.39 -1.57 10.95
CA SER A 384 12.99 -1.41 9.54
C SER A 384 12.68 0.03 9.14
N ALA A 385 13.00 0.99 10.03
CA ALA A 385 12.66 2.40 9.90
C ALA A 385 11.15 2.66 9.72
N HIS A 386 10.31 1.82 10.35
CA HIS A 386 8.85 1.90 10.28
C HIS A 386 8.28 2.82 11.36
N THR A 387 8.09 2.30 12.57
CA THR A 387 7.58 3.06 13.71
C THR A 387 8.38 2.71 14.95
N ASP A 388 8.92 3.71 15.65
CA ASP A 388 9.64 3.47 16.90
C ASP A 388 9.19 4.47 17.96
N CYS A 389 9.13 4.02 19.21
CA CYS A 389 8.56 4.79 20.32
C CYS A 389 9.51 4.86 21.51
N ILE A 390 9.60 6.03 22.14
CA ILE A 390 10.20 6.20 23.46
C ILE A 390 9.11 6.41 24.53
N ILE A 391 9.32 5.80 25.69
CA ILE A 391 8.55 6.06 26.90
C ILE A 391 9.49 6.68 27.94
N ALA A 392 9.28 7.95 28.26
CA ALA A 392 10.17 8.75 29.10
C ALA A 392 9.45 10.01 29.64
N GLU A 393 9.94 10.52 30.77
CA GLU A 393 9.53 11.83 31.33
C GLU A 393 10.64 12.89 31.22
N ASP A 394 11.90 12.47 31.03
CA ASP A 394 13.03 13.37 30.80
C ASP A 394 12.98 13.95 29.37
N LEU A 395 12.72 15.26 29.27
CA LEU A 395 12.57 15.94 27.99
C LEU A 395 13.85 15.99 27.15
N GLU A 396 15.04 16.03 27.78
CA GLU A 396 16.30 16.02 27.00
C GLU A 396 16.49 14.69 26.29
N VAL A 397 16.12 13.59 26.96
CA VAL A 397 16.13 12.24 26.42
C VAL A 397 15.08 12.07 25.31
N VAL A 398 13.88 12.62 25.53
CA VAL A 398 12.79 12.60 24.53
C VAL A 398 13.19 13.35 23.26
N ASP A 399 13.70 14.57 23.40
CA ASP A 399 14.11 15.39 22.26
C ASP A 399 15.27 14.74 21.49
N ALA A 400 16.21 14.12 22.21
CA ALA A 400 17.28 13.36 21.59
C ALA A 400 16.73 12.18 20.75
N PHE A 401 15.79 11.40 21.29
CA PHE A 401 15.19 10.27 20.57
C PHE A 401 14.37 10.73 19.36
N LEU A 402 13.46 11.69 19.54
CA LEU A 402 12.61 12.20 18.45
C LEU A 402 13.43 12.86 17.33
N GLY A 403 14.53 13.52 17.67
CA GLY A 403 15.40 14.19 16.72
C GLY A 403 16.37 13.27 15.97
N GLN A 404 16.72 12.11 16.53
CA GLN A 404 17.77 11.23 15.99
C GLN A 404 17.26 9.90 15.43
N VAL A 405 16.14 9.36 15.93
CA VAL A 405 15.56 8.15 15.36
C VAL A 405 15.04 8.44 13.96
N ASP A 406 15.50 7.67 12.98
CA ASP A 406 15.26 7.94 11.57
C ASP A 406 14.27 6.92 10.99
N SER A 407 13.10 6.87 11.61
CA SER A 407 11.97 6.02 11.22
C SER A 407 10.90 6.83 10.52
N ALA A 408 9.98 6.15 9.84
CA ALA A 408 8.88 6.81 9.14
C ALA A 408 7.91 7.50 10.11
N ALA A 409 7.78 6.97 11.32
CA ALA A 409 7.10 7.60 12.45
C ALA A 409 7.92 7.39 13.73
N VAL A 410 8.04 8.43 14.54
CA VAL A 410 8.71 8.38 15.85
C VAL A 410 7.77 8.95 16.90
N PHE A 411 7.50 8.18 17.95
CA PHE A 411 6.51 8.52 18.96
C PHE A 411 7.12 8.71 20.35
N HIS A 412 6.51 9.57 21.15
CA HIS A 412 6.78 9.74 22.57
C HIS A 412 5.52 9.40 23.36
N ASN A 413 5.63 8.50 24.34
CA ASN A 413 4.55 8.12 25.24
C ASN A 413 3.25 7.69 24.51
N ALA A 414 3.37 7.08 23.33
CA ALA A 414 2.25 6.62 22.52
C ALA A 414 2.57 5.31 21.78
N SER A 415 1.60 4.41 21.70
CA SER A 415 1.78 3.11 21.06
C SER A 415 2.15 3.23 19.57
N PRO A 416 3.10 2.42 19.05
CA PRO A 416 3.40 2.37 17.61
C PRO A 416 2.18 1.98 16.75
N ARG A 417 1.16 1.37 17.35
CA ARG A 417 -0.14 1.06 16.72
C ARG A 417 -0.89 2.29 16.22
N PHE A 418 -0.55 3.48 16.69
CA PHE A 418 -1.07 4.74 16.16
C PHE A 418 -0.59 5.07 14.75
N CYS A 419 0.49 4.45 14.25
CA CYS A 419 0.99 4.65 12.89
C CYS A 419 0.05 4.00 11.85
N ASP A 420 -1.02 4.71 11.52
CA ASP A 420 -2.10 4.28 10.64
C ASP A 420 -2.76 5.53 10.05
N GLY A 421 -3.07 5.52 8.75
CA GLY A 421 -3.59 6.70 8.05
C GLY A 421 -4.91 7.23 8.61
N ALA A 422 -5.80 6.36 9.09
CA ALA A 422 -7.05 6.82 9.70
C ALA A 422 -6.79 7.46 11.07
N ARG A 423 -5.91 6.87 11.89
CA ARG A 423 -5.50 7.43 13.19
C ARG A 423 -4.73 8.75 13.06
N PHE A 424 -4.01 8.94 11.95
CA PHE A 424 -3.32 10.20 11.63
C PHE A 424 -4.26 11.27 11.03
N GLY A 425 -5.54 10.96 10.83
CA GLY A 425 -6.50 11.91 10.27
C GLY A 425 -6.41 12.07 8.74
N LEU A 426 -5.75 11.15 8.03
CA LEU A 426 -5.65 11.17 6.56
C LEU A 426 -6.92 10.66 5.86
N GLY A 427 -7.91 10.20 6.64
CA GLY A 427 -9.17 9.62 6.16
C GLY A 427 -9.02 8.18 5.64
N ALA A 428 -8.06 7.94 4.76
CA ALA A 428 -7.69 6.62 4.25
C ALA A 428 -6.19 6.57 3.91
N GLU A 429 -5.65 5.36 3.76
CA GLU A 429 -4.29 5.13 3.30
C GLU A 429 -4.24 4.09 2.17
N VAL A 430 -3.27 4.23 1.26
CA VAL A 430 -2.92 3.17 0.30
C VAL A 430 -1.87 2.21 0.86
N GLY A 431 -1.07 2.67 1.83
CA GLY A 431 0.25 2.14 2.13
C GLY A 431 0.82 2.77 3.39
N ILE A 432 1.74 2.06 4.03
CA ILE A 432 2.78 2.71 4.85
C ILE A 432 4.09 2.59 4.06
N SER A 433 4.84 3.68 3.99
CA SER A 433 6.11 3.73 3.26
C SER A 433 7.26 3.96 4.22
N THR A 434 8.27 3.10 4.17
CA THR A 434 9.56 3.35 4.83
C THR A 434 10.59 3.97 3.89
N SER A 435 10.18 4.32 2.66
CA SER A 435 11.03 5.03 1.70
C SER A 435 11.37 6.44 2.20
N ARG A 436 12.60 6.88 1.91
CA ARG A 436 13.08 8.23 2.19
C ARG A 436 12.79 9.23 1.06
N ILE A 437 12.30 8.74 -0.07
CA ILE A 437 11.93 9.55 -1.23
C ILE A 437 10.41 9.53 -1.41
N HIS A 438 9.88 10.64 -1.91
CA HIS A 438 8.47 10.87 -2.25
C HIS A 438 7.52 10.98 -1.04
N ALA A 439 7.16 9.85 -0.43
CA ALA A 439 6.24 9.79 0.71
C ALA A 439 6.72 8.76 1.73
N ARG A 440 6.63 9.12 3.01
CA ARG A 440 7.13 8.34 4.16
C ARG A 440 6.09 8.34 5.29
N GLY A 441 5.89 7.20 5.92
CA GLY A 441 4.81 6.96 6.89
C GLY A 441 3.50 6.51 6.21
N PRO A 442 2.35 6.61 6.88
CA PRO A 442 1.05 6.36 6.28
C PRO A 442 0.79 7.28 5.08
N VAL A 443 0.43 6.68 3.95
CA VAL A 443 0.33 7.35 2.65
C VAL A 443 -1.13 7.57 2.28
N GLY A 444 -1.60 8.80 2.49
CA GLY A 444 -2.92 9.27 2.07
C GLY A 444 -2.93 9.89 0.67
N VAL A 445 -3.81 10.87 0.44
CA VAL A 445 -3.97 11.56 -0.86
C VAL A 445 -2.69 12.25 -1.32
N GLU A 446 -2.01 12.96 -0.43
CA GLU A 446 -0.83 13.76 -0.77
C GLU A 446 0.30 12.91 -1.34
N GLY A 447 0.50 11.70 -0.80
CA GLY A 447 1.48 10.76 -1.30
C GLY A 447 1.12 10.13 -2.65
N LEU A 448 -0.03 10.46 -3.22
CA LEU A 448 -0.43 10.11 -4.59
C LEU A 448 -0.34 11.29 -5.57
N LEU A 449 0.30 12.39 -5.15
CA LEU A 449 0.54 13.59 -5.94
C LEU A 449 2.04 13.79 -6.14
N THR A 450 2.38 14.49 -7.21
CA THR A 450 3.70 15.08 -7.47
C THR A 450 3.53 16.59 -7.69
N THR A 451 4.58 17.25 -8.18
CA THR A 451 4.55 18.68 -8.48
C THR A 451 4.96 18.96 -9.92
N ARG A 452 4.42 20.04 -10.49
CA ARG A 452 4.79 20.54 -11.82
C ARG A 452 5.05 22.04 -11.78
N TRP A 453 5.85 22.53 -12.73
CA TRP A 453 6.15 23.94 -12.90
C TRP A 453 5.38 24.52 -14.08
N ILE A 454 4.67 25.62 -13.85
CA ILE A 454 3.89 26.36 -14.85
C ILE A 454 4.48 27.75 -14.96
N LEU A 455 5.04 28.08 -16.14
CA LEU A 455 5.59 29.40 -16.42
C LEU A 455 4.63 30.16 -17.34
N ARG A 456 4.23 31.36 -16.92
CA ARG A 456 3.41 32.28 -17.72
C ARG A 456 4.26 33.49 -18.08
N GLY A 457 4.46 33.68 -19.38
CA GLY A 457 5.20 34.81 -19.92
C GLY A 457 4.38 35.61 -20.93
N ASN A 458 4.97 36.69 -21.41
CA ASN A 458 4.45 37.60 -22.43
C ASN A 458 5.45 37.74 -23.61
N GLY A 459 6.12 36.64 -23.97
CA GLY A 459 7.09 36.61 -25.07
C GLY A 459 8.55 36.78 -24.67
N GLN A 460 8.89 36.62 -23.39
CA GLN A 460 10.29 36.62 -22.93
C GLN A 460 11.08 35.49 -23.62
N VAL A 461 12.28 35.80 -24.07
CA VAL A 461 13.25 34.86 -24.64
C VAL A 461 14.51 34.85 -23.80
N VAL A 462 15.24 33.74 -23.79
CA VAL A 462 16.49 33.63 -23.02
C VAL A 462 17.58 34.52 -23.64
N ASP A 463 17.87 34.40 -24.94
CA ASP A 463 18.92 35.19 -25.66
C ASP A 463 20.22 35.43 -24.85
N GLY A 464 20.74 34.38 -24.19
CA GLY A 464 21.90 34.49 -23.31
C GLY A 464 21.67 35.42 -22.10
N ASP A 465 20.45 35.42 -21.59
CA ASP A 465 19.87 36.28 -20.56
C ASP A 465 19.87 37.78 -20.92
N LYS A 466 20.05 38.13 -22.21
CA LYS A 466 19.98 39.51 -22.67
C LYS A 466 18.52 39.97 -22.75
N GLY A 467 18.20 41.04 -22.03
CA GLY A 467 16.87 41.65 -22.05
C GLY A 467 15.88 41.09 -21.03
N VAL A 468 16.30 40.14 -20.19
CA VAL A 468 15.53 39.70 -19.02
C VAL A 468 16.25 40.16 -17.76
N ILE A 469 15.57 40.95 -16.93
CA ILE A 469 16.05 41.33 -15.60
C ILE A 469 15.35 40.43 -14.59
N TYR A 470 16.10 39.47 -14.03
CA TYR A 470 15.55 38.57 -13.04
C TYR A 470 15.32 39.27 -11.70
N THR A 471 14.12 39.15 -11.16
CA THR A 471 13.73 39.68 -9.85
C THR A 471 13.65 38.60 -8.77
N HIS A 472 13.30 37.37 -9.15
CA HIS A 472 13.07 36.24 -8.24
C HIS A 472 12.19 36.58 -7.03
N LYS A 473 11.22 37.47 -7.23
CA LYS A 473 10.37 37.97 -6.15
C LYS A 473 9.30 36.93 -5.83
N ASP A 474 9.28 36.43 -4.61
CA ASP A 474 8.20 35.58 -4.15
C ASP A 474 6.89 36.38 -4.13
N LEU A 475 5.85 35.76 -4.69
CA LEU A 475 4.50 36.32 -4.76
C LEU A 475 3.60 35.58 -3.76
N PRO A 476 2.58 36.25 -3.21
CA PRO A 476 1.57 35.58 -2.40
C PRO A 476 0.92 34.43 -3.17
N ILE A 477 0.74 33.32 -2.47
CA ILE A 477 -0.08 32.19 -2.90
C ILE A 477 -1.52 32.57 -2.54
N GLU A 478 -2.41 32.61 -3.53
CA GLU A 478 -3.84 32.77 -3.25
C GLU A 478 -4.36 31.47 -2.63
N PRO A 479 -5.15 31.56 -1.54
CA PRO A 479 -5.63 30.40 -0.80
C PRO A 479 -6.56 29.51 -1.62
#